data_AF-A0A211ZFS9-F1
#
_entry.id   AF-A0A211ZFS9-F1
#
_cell.length_a   1.000
_cell.length_b   1.000
_cell.length_c   1.000
_cell.angle_alpha   90.00
_cell.angle_beta   90.00
_cell.angle_gamma   90.00
#
_symmetry.space_group_name_H-M   'P 1'
#
loop_
_entity.id
_entity.type
_entity.pdbx_description
1 polymer ?
#
loop_
_entity_poly.entity_id
_entity_poly.type
_entity_poly.pdbx_seq_one_letter_code
_entity_poly.pdbx_strand_id
1 'polypeptide(L)'
;MRVYADRMSGLDVEGKVSEIDMSISDGVSALRERVHVGTDHLYLQGERLKLLRQELETFRRRHRLDRTAHQPTSVRHHIMRAVILLMLAAESIINGSFFMESNELGLIGGVFTACTIAAINIFFSFLFGRMTVQINHRNPFRKLAGLIIFLAFLVFAIGFNLFVAHFREVAGLVGWEAATRQAAGQFWADPLGLTIFNSWILVLVGFAFATVAWIEGYGWDDPYPGFGNVWRRWERSIADYAHEKEACWTSCATPRTTCSTPSRRRGRISPRGSGTTSRRPIIGIICGSPCRCSWSRPSRRPIP
;
A
#
# COMPACT_ATOMS: atom_id res chain seq x y z
N MET A 1 75.77 -11.94 20.25
CA MET A 1 75.01 -10.76 20.74
C MET A 1 74.43 -9.86 19.64
N ARG A 2 74.94 -9.84 18.40
CA ARG A 2 74.38 -8.94 17.34
C ARG A 2 72.94 -9.26 16.93
N VAL A 3 72.54 -10.53 16.87
CA VAL A 3 71.18 -10.95 16.45
C VAL A 3 70.07 -10.56 17.45
N TYR A 4 70.40 -10.42 18.74
CA TYR A 4 69.45 -10.00 19.78
C TYR A 4 69.27 -8.48 19.83
N ALA A 5 70.36 -7.73 19.62
CA ALA A 5 70.31 -6.28 19.45
C ALA A 5 69.54 -5.87 18.19
N ASP A 6 69.67 -6.63 17.09
CA ASP A 6 68.96 -6.40 15.83
C ASP A 6 67.47 -6.77 15.90
N ARG A 7 67.08 -7.68 16.82
CA ARG A 7 65.68 -7.99 17.13
C ARG A 7 65.05 -7.00 18.11
N MET A 8 65.85 -6.41 19.00
CA MET A 8 65.40 -5.32 19.88
C MET A 8 65.28 -3.99 19.15
N SER A 9 66.13 -3.70 18.15
CA SER A 9 65.96 -2.54 17.27
C SER A 9 64.81 -2.69 16.27
N GLY A 10 64.34 -3.92 16.02
CA GLY A 10 63.13 -4.22 15.23
C GLY A 10 61.81 -4.16 16.02
N LEU A 11 61.87 -4.04 17.36
CA LEU A 11 60.72 -3.73 18.20
C LEU A 11 60.62 -2.21 18.30
N ASP A 12 60.11 -1.60 17.23
CA ASP A 12 59.69 -0.19 17.21
C ASP A 12 58.45 -0.01 18.11
N VAL A 13 58.67 -0.18 19.43
CA VAL A 13 57.63 -0.03 20.45
C VAL A 13 57.07 1.38 20.40
N GLU A 14 57.93 2.36 20.14
CA GLU A 14 57.56 3.77 20.03
C GLU A 14 56.65 4.02 18.81
N GLY A 15 56.99 3.44 17.64
CA GLY A 15 56.10 3.44 16.47
C GLY A 15 54.80 2.69 16.69
N LYS A 16 54.81 1.56 17.40
CA LYS A 16 53.58 0.81 17.75
C LYS A 16 52.68 1.55 18.75
N VAL A 17 53.27 2.23 19.73
CA VAL A 17 52.53 3.09 20.67
C VAL A 17 51.94 4.27 19.92
N SER A 18 52.70 4.90 19.03
CA SER A 18 52.19 5.97 18.15
C SER A 18 51.07 5.49 17.23
N GLU A 19 51.16 4.28 16.67
CA GLU A 19 50.11 3.66 15.86
C GLU A 19 48.83 3.39 16.67
N ILE A 20 48.97 2.94 17.92
CA ILE A 20 47.84 2.75 18.84
C ILE A 20 47.19 4.09 19.19
N ASP A 21 47.97 5.12 19.52
CA ASP A 21 47.46 6.45 19.87
C ASP A 21 46.73 7.10 18.68
N MET A 22 47.28 6.97 17.47
CA MET A 22 46.62 7.40 16.23
C MET A 22 45.29 6.66 16.03
N SER A 23 45.27 5.34 16.21
CA SER A 23 44.05 4.52 16.06
C SER A 23 42.97 4.87 17.09
N ILE A 24 43.37 5.15 18.34
CA ILE A 24 42.44 5.61 19.38
C ILE A 24 41.87 6.98 19.03
N SER A 25 42.71 7.93 18.61
CA SER A 25 42.29 9.28 18.21
C SER A 25 41.34 9.25 17.01
N ASP A 26 41.63 8.44 16.00
CA ASP A 26 40.77 8.22 14.83
C ASP A 26 39.44 7.58 15.24
N GLY A 27 39.47 6.60 16.14
CA GLY A 27 38.28 5.94 16.68
C GLY A 27 37.37 6.90 17.44
N VAL A 28 37.93 7.75 18.31
CA VAL A 28 37.20 8.78 19.06
C VAL A 28 36.61 9.82 18.11
N SER A 29 37.39 10.26 17.12
CA SER A 29 36.93 11.25 16.12
C SER A 29 35.77 10.69 15.28
N ALA A 30 35.89 9.45 14.82
CA ALA A 30 34.82 8.77 14.07
C ALA A 30 33.57 8.51 14.92
N LEU A 31 33.73 8.19 16.21
CA LEU A 31 32.59 8.05 17.12
C LEU A 31 31.90 9.40 17.34
N ARG A 32 32.67 10.47 17.56
CA ARG A 32 32.15 11.82 17.75
C ARG A 32 31.35 12.29 16.54
N GLU A 33 31.86 12.05 15.33
CA GLU A 33 31.16 12.35 14.09
C GLU A 33 29.82 11.58 14.00
N ARG A 34 29.81 10.27 14.28
CA ARG A 34 28.58 9.46 14.27
C ARG A 34 27.55 9.94 15.29
N VAL A 35 28.00 10.25 16.51
CA VAL A 35 27.12 10.79 17.55
C VAL A 35 26.53 12.12 17.10
N HIS A 36 27.33 13.00 16.50
CA HIS A 36 26.84 14.30 16.05
C HIS A 36 25.80 14.16 14.93
N VAL A 37 26.13 13.41 13.88
CA VAL A 37 25.23 13.12 12.75
C VAL A 37 23.94 12.44 13.23
N GLY A 38 24.06 11.39 14.05
CA GLY A 38 22.92 10.67 14.59
C GLY A 38 22.01 11.53 15.46
N THR A 39 22.60 12.43 16.27
CA THR A 39 21.84 13.37 17.10
C THR A 39 21.06 14.36 16.23
N ASP A 40 21.67 14.91 15.18
CA ASP A 40 21.01 15.86 14.28
C ASP A 40 19.84 15.20 13.52
N HIS A 41 20.03 13.97 13.02
CA HIS A 41 18.96 13.21 12.35
C HIS A 41 17.79 12.89 13.29
N LEU A 42 18.08 12.44 14.52
CA LEU A 42 17.06 12.17 15.52
C LEU A 42 16.32 13.44 15.95
N TYR A 43 17.04 14.55 16.09
CA TYR A 43 16.44 15.84 16.42
C TYR A 43 15.44 16.28 15.34
N LEU A 44 15.83 16.25 14.05
CA LEU A 44 14.97 16.62 12.93
C LEU A 44 13.74 15.71 12.81
N GLN A 45 13.90 14.39 12.96
CA GLN A 45 12.78 13.44 12.97
C GLN A 45 11.85 13.66 14.17
N GLY A 46 12.42 13.96 15.34
CA GLY A 46 11.67 14.29 16.55
C GLY A 46 10.82 15.56 16.38
N GLU A 47 11.37 16.62 15.79
CA GLU A 47 10.62 17.83 15.45
C GLU A 47 9.49 17.53 14.45
N ARG A 48 9.76 16.73 13.42
CA ARG A 48 8.72 16.30 12.46
C ARG A 48 7.59 15.52 13.14
N LEU A 49 7.92 14.61 14.05
CA LEU A 49 6.93 13.85 14.82
C LEU A 49 6.05 14.79 15.68
N LYS A 50 6.65 15.79 16.34
CA LYS A 50 5.90 16.80 17.10
C LYS A 50 4.93 17.57 16.21
N LEU A 51 5.36 18.03 15.04
CA LEU A 51 4.51 18.75 14.09
C LEU A 51 3.33 17.89 13.60
N LEU A 52 3.56 16.62 13.24
CA LEU A 52 2.52 15.71 12.80
C LEU A 52 1.53 15.36 13.93
N ARG A 53 2.02 15.23 15.16
CA ARG A 53 1.17 15.07 16.33
C ARG A 53 0.27 16.28 16.55
N GLN A 54 0.82 17.49 16.45
CA GLN A 54 0.04 18.73 16.55
C GLN A 54 -1.00 18.85 15.42
N GLU A 55 -0.66 18.44 14.20
CA GLU A 55 -1.59 18.37 13.08
C GLU A 55 -2.77 17.43 13.39
N LEU A 56 -2.49 16.23 13.90
CA LEU A 56 -3.49 15.24 14.29
C LEU A 56 -4.40 15.76 15.42
N GLU A 57 -3.83 16.34 16.46
CA GLU A 57 -4.59 16.94 17.57
C GLU A 57 -5.45 18.12 17.10
N THR A 58 -4.94 18.95 16.20
CA THR A 58 -5.69 20.07 15.61
C THR A 58 -6.83 19.58 14.73
N PHE A 59 -6.62 18.53 13.94
CA PHE A 59 -7.67 17.87 13.18
C PHE A 59 -8.75 17.32 14.10
N ARG A 60 -8.38 16.58 15.14
CA ARG A 60 -9.32 16.03 16.15
C ARG A 60 -10.13 17.12 16.82
N ARG A 61 -9.50 18.22 17.26
CA ARG A 61 -10.19 19.37 17.88
C ARG A 61 -11.16 20.05 16.91
N ARG A 62 -10.74 20.32 15.67
CA ARG A 62 -11.58 20.96 14.64
C ARG A 62 -12.80 20.10 14.30
N HIS A 63 -12.63 18.79 14.25
CA HIS A 63 -13.67 17.84 13.84
C HIS A 63 -14.42 17.19 15.01
N ARG A 64 -14.07 17.49 16.28
CA ARG A 64 -14.64 16.90 17.51
C ARG A 64 -14.55 15.36 17.52
N LEU A 65 -13.37 14.83 17.22
CA LEU A 65 -13.11 13.40 17.22
C LEU A 65 -12.31 13.01 18.46
N ASP A 66 -12.90 12.18 19.33
CA ASP A 66 -12.25 11.65 20.54
C ASP A 66 -11.90 10.15 20.46
N ARG A 67 -12.00 9.58 19.26
CA ARG A 67 -11.64 8.19 18.96
C ARG A 67 -10.33 8.09 18.19
N THR A 68 -9.71 6.92 18.23
CA THR A 68 -8.62 6.55 17.32
C THR A 68 -9.14 6.33 15.90
N ALA A 69 -8.27 6.54 14.91
CA ALA A 69 -8.64 6.28 13.52
C ALA A 69 -8.85 4.77 13.32
N HIS A 70 -9.98 4.42 12.73
CA HIS A 70 -10.25 3.05 12.32
C HIS A 70 -9.53 2.83 11.00
N GLN A 71 -8.41 2.12 11.06
CA GLN A 71 -7.69 1.71 9.87
C GLN A 71 -7.89 0.22 9.63
N PRO A 72 -8.41 -0.18 8.47
CA PRO A 72 -8.37 -1.58 8.08
C PRO A 72 -6.91 -2.06 8.06
N THR A 73 -6.64 -3.16 8.75
CA THR A 73 -5.36 -3.86 8.64
C THR A 73 -5.15 -4.33 7.20
N SER A 74 -3.91 -4.67 6.82
CA SER A 74 -3.63 -5.26 5.50
C SER A 74 -4.47 -6.52 5.27
N VAL A 75 -4.64 -7.35 6.32
CA VAL A 75 -5.51 -8.55 6.29
C VAL A 75 -6.95 -8.17 5.97
N ARG A 76 -7.51 -7.14 6.61
CA ARG A 76 -8.87 -6.67 6.32
C ARG A 76 -9.01 -6.27 4.85
N HIS A 77 -8.08 -5.53 4.28
CA HIS A 77 -8.12 -5.19 2.85
C HIS A 77 -8.09 -6.42 1.93
N HIS A 78 -7.32 -7.46 2.27
CA HIS A 78 -7.33 -8.72 1.51
C HIS A 78 -8.68 -9.42 1.60
N ILE A 79 -9.31 -9.45 2.77
CA ILE A 79 -10.66 -10.00 2.97
C ILE A 79 -11.68 -9.22 2.13
N MET A 80 -11.67 -7.89 2.18
CA MET A 80 -12.60 -7.06 1.40
C MET A 80 -12.49 -7.31 -0.10
N ARG A 81 -11.26 -7.40 -0.63
CA ARG A 81 -11.01 -7.75 -2.03
C ARG A 81 -11.49 -9.15 -2.38
N ALA A 82 -11.28 -10.11 -1.48
CA ALA A 82 -11.74 -11.49 -1.67
C ALA A 82 -13.28 -11.57 -1.66
N VAL A 83 -13.95 -10.83 -0.79
CA VAL A 83 -15.42 -10.72 -0.74
C VAL A 83 -15.94 -10.15 -2.06
N ILE A 84 -15.38 -9.04 -2.54
CA ILE A 84 -15.78 -8.43 -3.83
C ILE A 84 -15.59 -9.41 -4.99
N LEU A 85 -14.44 -10.11 -5.05
CA LEU A 85 -14.16 -11.08 -6.09
C LEU A 85 -15.12 -12.29 -6.04
N LEU A 86 -15.39 -12.80 -4.84
CA LEU A 86 -16.33 -13.90 -4.62
C LEU A 86 -17.75 -13.50 -5.01
N MET A 87 -18.17 -12.28 -4.64
CA MET A 87 -19.47 -11.73 -5.01
C MET A 87 -19.60 -11.57 -6.52
N LEU A 88 -18.57 -11.05 -7.20
CA LEU A 88 -18.55 -10.96 -8.66
C LEU A 88 -18.68 -12.35 -9.31
N ALA A 89 -17.96 -13.36 -8.80
CA ALA A 89 -18.07 -14.72 -9.31
C ALA A 89 -19.47 -15.32 -9.08
N ALA A 90 -20.02 -15.16 -7.87
CA ALA A 90 -21.35 -15.65 -7.52
C ALA A 90 -22.44 -14.98 -8.37
N GLU A 91 -22.41 -13.66 -8.50
CA GLU A 91 -23.36 -12.89 -9.29
C GLU A 91 -23.26 -13.26 -10.78
N SER A 92 -22.04 -13.47 -11.30
CA SER A 92 -21.83 -13.92 -12.68
C SER A 92 -22.43 -15.30 -12.96
N ILE A 93 -22.34 -16.23 -12.01
CA ILE A 93 -22.89 -17.59 -12.14
C ILE A 93 -24.42 -17.56 -12.02
N ILE A 94 -24.94 -16.92 -10.97
CA ILE A 94 -26.39 -16.83 -10.72
C ILE A 94 -27.05 -16.10 -11.89
N ASN A 95 -26.60 -14.89 -12.20
CA ASN A 95 -27.20 -14.08 -13.27
C ASN A 95 -26.91 -14.70 -14.64
N GLY A 96 -25.74 -15.32 -14.84
CA GLY A 96 -25.38 -15.97 -16.11
C GLY A 96 -26.31 -17.12 -16.47
N SER A 97 -26.80 -17.87 -15.48
CA SER A 97 -27.80 -18.92 -15.70
C SER A 97 -29.12 -18.35 -16.25
N PHE A 98 -29.53 -17.15 -15.83
CA PHE A 98 -30.73 -16.47 -16.31
C PHE A 98 -30.58 -15.87 -17.71
N PHE A 99 -29.35 -15.55 -18.14
CA PHE A 99 -29.03 -15.05 -19.47
C PHE A 99 -28.71 -16.17 -20.49
N MET A 100 -28.63 -17.43 -20.05
CA MET A 100 -28.32 -18.57 -20.91
C MET A 100 -29.37 -18.75 -22.01
N GLU A 101 -30.65 -18.59 -21.70
CA GLU A 101 -31.76 -18.76 -22.66
C GLU A 101 -31.77 -17.66 -23.73
N SER A 102 -31.21 -16.49 -23.42
CA SER A 102 -31.18 -15.32 -24.30
C SER A 102 -29.93 -15.21 -25.18
N ASN A 103 -28.99 -16.16 -25.10
CA ASN A 103 -27.70 -16.03 -25.77
C ASN A 103 -27.36 -17.25 -26.64
N GLU A 104 -26.94 -17.01 -27.88
CA GLU A 104 -26.57 -18.07 -28.84
C GLU A 104 -25.39 -18.93 -28.36
N LEU A 105 -24.50 -18.33 -27.56
CA LEU A 105 -23.36 -18.98 -26.91
C LEU A 105 -23.75 -19.78 -25.64
N GLY A 106 -25.04 -19.89 -25.34
CA GLY A 106 -25.57 -20.57 -24.16
C GLY A 106 -24.98 -20.03 -22.86
N LEU A 107 -24.57 -20.95 -21.97
CA LEU A 107 -24.12 -20.59 -20.62
C LEU A 107 -22.87 -19.70 -20.62
N ILE A 108 -21.95 -19.92 -21.56
CA ILE A 108 -20.69 -19.15 -21.64
C ILE A 108 -21.00 -17.69 -21.96
N GLY A 109 -21.88 -17.43 -22.93
CA GLY A 109 -22.30 -16.07 -23.27
C GLY A 109 -23.11 -15.40 -22.16
N GLY A 110 -23.97 -16.16 -21.49
CA GLY A 110 -24.76 -15.69 -20.34
C GLY A 110 -23.86 -15.24 -19.18
N VAL A 111 -22.87 -16.06 -18.80
CA VAL A 111 -21.91 -15.73 -17.74
C VAL A 111 -21.05 -14.52 -18.09
N PHE A 112 -20.60 -14.39 -19.35
CA PHE A 112 -19.83 -13.21 -19.78
C PHE A 112 -20.63 -11.91 -19.68
N THR A 113 -21.90 -11.97 -20.10
CA THR A 113 -22.86 -10.85 -19.98
C THR A 113 -23.08 -10.48 -18.51
N ALA A 114 -23.39 -11.49 -17.69
CA ALA A 114 -23.62 -11.32 -16.26
C ALA A 114 -22.40 -10.74 -15.53
N CYS A 115 -21.19 -11.19 -15.88
CA CYS A 115 -19.95 -10.66 -15.33
C CYS A 115 -19.77 -9.17 -15.64
N THR A 116 -20.07 -8.75 -16.87
CA THR A 116 -19.98 -7.34 -17.25
C THR A 116 -20.98 -6.48 -16.47
N ILE A 117 -22.23 -6.94 -16.36
CA ILE A 117 -23.28 -6.26 -15.60
C ILE A 117 -22.91 -6.17 -14.11
N ALA A 118 -22.46 -7.28 -13.52
CA ALA A 118 -22.03 -7.35 -12.13
C ALA A 118 -20.83 -6.44 -11.85
N ALA A 119 -19.84 -6.40 -12.75
CA ALA A 119 -18.68 -5.52 -12.62
C ALA A 119 -19.07 -4.04 -12.57
N ILE A 120 -19.99 -3.62 -13.44
CA ILE A 120 -20.54 -2.25 -13.43
C ILE A 120 -21.31 -1.99 -12.13
N ASN A 121 -22.20 -2.89 -11.74
CA ASN A 121 -23.01 -2.78 -10.52
C ASN A 121 -22.12 -2.61 -9.27
N ILE A 122 -21.15 -3.49 -9.10
CA ILE A 122 -20.21 -3.51 -7.98
C ILE A 122 -19.32 -2.26 -8.00
N PHE A 123 -18.76 -1.90 -9.16
CA PHE A 123 -17.84 -0.75 -9.27
C PHE A 123 -18.51 0.57 -8.86
N PHE A 124 -19.68 0.87 -9.42
CA PHE A 124 -20.40 2.09 -9.10
C PHE A 124 -20.94 2.07 -7.67
N SER A 125 -21.46 0.94 -7.19
CA SER A 125 -21.92 0.80 -5.80
C SER A 125 -20.80 1.01 -4.80
N PHE A 126 -19.61 0.46 -5.06
CA PHE A 126 -18.41 0.71 -4.26
C PHE A 126 -18.02 2.20 -4.27
N LEU A 127 -18.04 2.85 -5.43
CA LEU A 127 -17.74 4.28 -5.55
C LEU A 127 -18.73 5.14 -4.75
N PHE A 128 -20.03 4.86 -4.87
CA PHE A 128 -21.05 5.50 -4.05
C PHE A 128 -20.81 5.27 -2.56
N GLY A 129 -20.48 4.05 -2.14
CA GLY A 129 -20.10 3.74 -0.76
C GLY A 129 -18.95 4.62 -0.27
N ARG A 130 -17.89 4.72 -1.08
CA ARG A 130 -16.72 5.53 -0.78
C ARG A 130 -17.04 7.02 -0.67
N MET A 131 -17.96 7.52 -1.48
CA MET A 131 -18.40 8.92 -1.45
C MET A 131 -19.40 9.20 -0.33
N THR A 132 -20.18 8.21 0.11
CA THR A 132 -21.22 8.36 1.15
C THR A 132 -20.63 8.70 2.52
N VAL A 133 -19.35 8.36 2.78
CA VAL A 133 -18.65 8.70 4.04
C VAL A 133 -18.71 10.18 4.43
N GLN A 134 -18.99 11.07 3.46
CA GLN A 134 -19.21 12.51 3.73
C GLN A 134 -20.38 12.78 4.69
N ILE A 135 -21.30 11.82 4.86
CA ILE A 135 -22.40 11.89 5.83
C ILE A 135 -21.90 12.03 7.28
N ASN A 136 -20.69 11.54 7.57
CA ASN A 136 -20.06 11.63 8.89
C ASN A 136 -19.33 12.96 9.11
N HIS A 137 -19.23 13.81 8.09
CA HIS A 137 -18.52 15.07 8.21
C HIS A 137 -19.27 16.06 9.10
N ARG A 138 -18.54 16.89 9.85
CA ARG A 138 -19.12 17.88 10.78
C ARG A 138 -19.86 19.03 10.09
N ASN A 139 -19.32 19.52 8.98
CA ASN A 139 -19.95 20.55 8.15
C ASN A 139 -21.29 20.03 7.57
N PRO A 140 -22.42 20.70 7.84
CA PRO A 140 -23.75 20.28 7.38
C PRO A 140 -23.85 20.18 5.85
N PHE A 141 -23.14 21.02 5.08
CA PHE A 141 -23.14 20.94 3.62
C PHE A 141 -22.53 19.63 3.12
N ARG A 142 -21.43 19.18 3.74
CA ARG A 142 -20.79 17.89 3.39
C ARG A 142 -21.64 16.70 3.85
N LYS A 143 -22.32 16.84 4.99
CA LYS A 143 -23.26 15.85 5.48
C LYS A 143 -24.45 15.67 4.51
N LEU A 144 -25.02 16.78 4.04
CA LEU A 144 -26.07 16.79 3.04
C LEU A 144 -25.58 16.18 1.71
N ALA A 145 -24.38 16.52 1.26
CA ALA A 145 -23.80 15.90 0.08
C ALA A 145 -23.68 14.36 0.23
N GLY A 146 -23.23 13.88 1.39
CA GLY A 146 -23.19 12.44 1.69
C GLY A 146 -24.58 11.78 1.67
N LEU A 147 -25.61 12.46 2.18
CA LEU A 147 -26.99 11.99 2.10
C LEU A 147 -27.50 11.93 0.65
N ILE A 148 -27.23 12.96 -0.15
CA ILE A 148 -27.60 12.99 -1.58
C ILE A 148 -26.91 11.83 -2.34
N ILE A 149 -25.64 11.57 -2.05
CA ILE A 149 -24.89 10.45 -2.63
C ILE A 149 -25.52 9.10 -2.24
N PHE A 150 -25.96 8.95 -0.99
CA PHE A 150 -26.66 7.74 -0.54
C PHE A 150 -28.00 7.53 -1.26
N LEU A 151 -28.78 8.60 -1.44
CA LEU A 151 -30.02 8.54 -2.20
C LEU A 151 -29.77 8.22 -3.68
N ALA A 152 -28.72 8.82 -4.27
CA ALA A 152 -28.29 8.52 -5.62
C ALA A 152 -27.87 7.04 -5.78
N PHE A 153 -27.23 6.45 -4.77
CA PHE A 153 -26.95 5.02 -4.73
C PHE A 153 -28.23 4.17 -4.77
N LEU A 154 -29.25 4.50 -3.96
CA LEU A 154 -30.51 3.73 -3.98
C LEU A 154 -31.19 3.80 -5.34
N VAL A 155 -31.24 5.00 -5.94
CA VAL A 155 -31.79 5.21 -7.28
C VAL A 155 -31.00 4.42 -8.32
N PHE A 156 -29.67 4.48 -8.26
CA PHE A 156 -28.80 3.72 -9.15
C PHE A 156 -28.99 2.21 -8.98
N ALA A 157 -28.91 1.68 -7.76
CA ALA A 157 -28.98 0.25 -7.50
C ALA A 157 -30.34 -0.33 -7.91
N ILE A 158 -31.45 0.35 -7.60
CA ILE A 158 -32.78 -0.11 -7.99
C ILE A 158 -32.97 0.06 -9.51
N GLY A 159 -32.66 1.24 -10.06
CA GLY A 159 -32.86 1.55 -11.47
C GLY A 159 -32.01 0.70 -12.40
N PHE A 160 -30.73 0.49 -12.07
CA PHE A 160 -29.81 -0.34 -12.85
C PHE A 160 -30.28 -1.80 -12.87
N ASN A 161 -30.66 -2.35 -11.71
CA ASN A 161 -31.12 -3.74 -11.64
C ASN A 161 -32.48 -3.95 -12.31
N LEU A 162 -33.40 -2.98 -12.21
CA LEU A 162 -34.65 -2.97 -12.99
C LEU A 162 -34.38 -2.92 -14.49
N PHE A 163 -33.46 -2.06 -14.94
CA PHE A 163 -33.09 -1.96 -16.35
C PHE A 163 -32.50 -3.29 -16.88
N VAL A 164 -31.62 -3.92 -16.10
CA VAL A 164 -31.06 -5.26 -16.42
C VAL A 164 -32.16 -6.32 -16.51
N ALA A 165 -33.16 -6.25 -15.64
CA ALA A 165 -34.30 -7.16 -15.66
C ALA A 165 -35.16 -6.99 -16.92
N HIS A 166 -35.49 -5.75 -17.31
CA HIS A 166 -36.16 -5.45 -18.58
C HIS A 166 -35.33 -5.91 -19.78
N PHE A 167 -34.02 -5.68 -19.74
CA PHE A 167 -33.10 -6.14 -20.78
C PHE A 167 -33.17 -7.66 -20.96
N ARG A 168 -33.22 -8.43 -19.87
CA ARG A 168 -33.35 -9.89 -19.94
C ARG A 168 -34.65 -10.34 -20.61
N GLU A 169 -35.79 -9.74 -20.27
CA GLU A 169 -37.08 -10.14 -20.85
C GLU A 169 -37.11 -9.97 -22.37
N VAL A 170 -36.40 -8.96 -22.87
CA VAL A 170 -36.34 -8.65 -24.31
C VAL A 170 -35.19 -9.36 -25.01
N ALA A 171 -34.07 -9.62 -24.33
CA ALA A 171 -32.86 -10.20 -24.93
C ALA A 171 -33.08 -11.59 -25.55
N GLY A 172 -34.08 -12.35 -25.08
CA GLY A 172 -34.45 -13.64 -25.68
C GLY A 172 -35.27 -13.54 -26.98
N LEU A 173 -35.74 -12.34 -27.34
CA LEU A 173 -36.67 -12.12 -28.45
C LEU A 173 -36.04 -11.37 -29.63
N VAL A 174 -35.00 -10.59 -29.39
CA VAL A 174 -34.39 -9.67 -30.36
C VAL A 174 -32.89 -9.57 -30.12
N GLY A 175 -32.13 -9.29 -31.19
CA GLY A 175 -30.68 -9.09 -31.07
C GLY A 175 -30.31 -7.97 -30.08
N TRP A 176 -29.10 -8.06 -29.53
CA TRP A 176 -28.59 -7.24 -28.42
C TRP A 176 -28.86 -5.72 -28.53
N GLU A 177 -28.62 -5.14 -29.71
CA GLU A 177 -28.77 -3.70 -29.93
C GLU A 177 -30.25 -3.26 -29.96
N ALA A 178 -31.13 -4.10 -30.50
CA ALA A 178 -32.57 -3.88 -30.48
C ALA A 178 -33.12 -4.10 -29.07
N ALA A 179 -32.64 -5.13 -28.36
CA ALA A 179 -33.03 -5.43 -26.99
C ALA A 179 -32.72 -4.28 -26.03
N THR A 180 -31.55 -3.64 -26.17
CA THR A 180 -31.18 -2.48 -25.33
C THR A 180 -32.13 -1.30 -25.53
N ARG A 181 -32.49 -0.97 -26.78
CA ARG A 181 -33.41 0.13 -27.10
C ARG A 181 -34.83 -0.16 -26.62
N GLN A 182 -35.31 -1.37 -26.84
CA GLN A 182 -36.66 -1.76 -26.43
C GLN A 182 -36.79 -1.88 -24.90
N ALA A 183 -35.78 -2.42 -24.22
CA ALA A 183 -35.72 -2.45 -22.76
C ALA A 183 -35.70 -1.03 -22.17
N ALA A 184 -34.98 -0.08 -22.78
CA ALA A 184 -35.01 1.32 -22.36
C ALA A 184 -36.41 1.93 -22.51
N GLY A 185 -37.10 1.65 -23.62
CA GLY A 185 -38.49 2.08 -23.82
C GLY A 185 -39.44 1.53 -22.76
N GLN A 186 -39.36 0.22 -22.47
CA GLN A 186 -40.19 -0.44 -21.45
C GLN A 186 -39.87 0.08 -20.04
N PHE A 187 -38.59 0.23 -19.70
CA PHE A 187 -38.16 0.76 -18.41
C PHE A 187 -38.69 2.18 -18.15
N TRP A 188 -38.72 3.06 -19.15
CA TRP A 188 -39.26 4.41 -18.98
C TRP A 188 -40.79 4.47 -18.98
N ALA A 189 -41.45 3.57 -19.72
CA ALA A 189 -42.91 3.52 -19.79
C ALA A 189 -43.54 2.87 -18.54
N ASP A 190 -42.98 1.75 -18.10
CA ASP A 190 -43.42 1.01 -16.91
C ASP A 190 -42.21 0.35 -16.20
N PRO A 191 -41.52 1.10 -15.31
CA PRO A 191 -40.31 0.60 -14.65
C PRO A 191 -40.52 -0.67 -13.83
N LEU A 192 -41.73 -0.86 -13.28
CA LEU A 192 -42.08 -2.00 -12.43
C LEU A 192 -42.86 -3.08 -13.20
N GLY A 193 -43.08 -2.91 -14.50
CA GLY A 193 -43.82 -3.79 -15.39
C GLY A 193 -43.09 -5.08 -15.77
N LEU A 194 -42.36 -5.70 -14.85
CA LEU A 194 -41.69 -6.97 -15.08
C LEU A 194 -42.70 -8.12 -15.10
N THR A 195 -42.74 -8.85 -16.21
CA THR A 195 -43.74 -9.89 -16.45
C THR A 195 -43.31 -11.26 -15.96
N ILE A 196 -42.00 -11.50 -15.86
CA ILE A 196 -41.44 -12.81 -15.52
C ILE A 196 -40.90 -12.81 -14.08
N PHE A 197 -41.29 -13.80 -13.27
CA PHE A 197 -40.84 -13.94 -11.88
C PHE A 197 -39.31 -13.99 -11.72
N ASN A 198 -38.61 -14.68 -12.63
CA ASN A 198 -37.14 -14.75 -12.62
C ASN A 198 -36.47 -13.37 -12.80
N SER A 199 -37.13 -12.42 -13.46
CA SER A 199 -36.64 -11.03 -13.58
C SER A 199 -36.64 -10.33 -12.22
N TRP A 200 -37.65 -10.57 -11.37
CA TRP A 200 -37.69 -10.01 -10.02
C TRP A 200 -36.59 -10.56 -9.11
N ILE A 201 -36.25 -11.85 -9.25
CA ILE A 201 -35.13 -12.44 -8.51
C ILE A 201 -33.82 -11.73 -8.87
N LEU A 202 -33.58 -11.47 -10.15
CA LEU A 202 -32.39 -10.74 -10.60
C LEU A 202 -32.31 -9.34 -9.98
N VAL A 203 -33.44 -8.64 -9.87
CA VAL A 203 -33.46 -7.31 -9.24
C VAL A 203 -33.05 -7.39 -7.78
N LEU A 204 -33.64 -8.32 -7.03
CA LEU A 204 -33.38 -8.47 -5.60
C LEU A 204 -31.94 -8.91 -5.33
N VAL A 205 -31.45 -9.89 -6.09
CA VAL A 205 -30.09 -10.41 -5.97
C VAL A 205 -29.07 -9.33 -6.32
N GLY A 206 -29.24 -8.65 -7.46
CA GLY A 206 -28.33 -7.58 -7.86
C GLY A 206 -28.36 -6.37 -6.93
N PHE A 207 -29.51 -6.05 -6.31
CA PHE A 207 -29.59 -5.02 -5.27
C PHE A 207 -28.86 -5.44 -3.98
N ALA A 208 -28.95 -6.72 -3.59
CA ALA A 208 -28.21 -7.25 -2.45
C ALA A 208 -26.69 -7.15 -2.67
N PHE A 209 -26.21 -7.56 -3.85
CA PHE A 209 -24.80 -7.44 -4.23
C PHE A 209 -24.32 -5.98 -4.28
N ALA A 210 -25.12 -5.09 -4.86
CA ALA A 210 -24.87 -3.64 -4.86
C ALA A 210 -24.73 -3.09 -3.42
N THR A 211 -25.61 -3.53 -2.51
CA THR A 211 -25.58 -3.11 -1.10
C THR A 211 -24.31 -3.57 -0.40
N VAL A 212 -23.88 -4.82 -0.62
CA VAL A 212 -22.62 -5.32 -0.05
C VAL A 212 -21.43 -4.52 -0.60
N ALA A 213 -21.38 -4.27 -1.91
CA ALA A 213 -20.33 -3.45 -2.52
C ALA A 213 -20.30 -2.01 -1.96
N TRP A 214 -21.47 -1.41 -1.70
CA TRP A 214 -21.59 -0.12 -1.05
C TRP A 214 -21.07 -0.13 0.40
N ILE A 215 -21.40 -1.17 1.18
CA ILE A 215 -20.87 -1.35 2.55
C ILE A 215 -19.35 -1.46 2.54
N GLU A 216 -18.80 -2.27 1.63
CA GLU A 216 -17.36 -2.43 1.46
C GLU A 216 -16.67 -1.11 1.06
N GLY A 217 -17.26 -0.37 0.13
CA GLY A 217 -16.77 0.96 -0.27
C GLY A 217 -16.79 1.99 0.85
N TYR A 218 -17.84 1.98 1.67
CA TYR A 218 -17.96 2.84 2.85
C TYR A 218 -16.92 2.49 3.92
N GLY A 219 -16.65 1.20 4.12
CA GLY A 219 -15.72 0.69 5.13
C GLY A 219 -14.25 0.62 4.71
N TRP A 220 -13.91 1.00 3.47
CA TRP A 220 -12.57 0.87 2.87
C TRP A 220 -11.48 1.65 3.61
N ASP A 221 -11.83 2.77 4.25
CA ASP A 221 -10.92 3.58 5.07
C ASP A 221 -11.67 4.05 6.33
N ASP A 222 -11.11 5.00 7.09
CA ASP A 222 -11.85 5.58 8.22
C ASP A 222 -13.18 6.21 7.75
N PRO A 223 -14.31 5.95 8.45
CA PRO A 223 -15.61 6.52 8.11
C PRO A 223 -15.64 8.05 8.14
N TYR A 224 -14.68 8.70 8.81
CA TYR A 224 -14.51 10.14 8.79
C TYR A 224 -13.58 10.57 7.65
N PRO A 225 -14.08 11.36 6.68
CA PRO A 225 -13.29 11.76 5.52
C PRO A 225 -12.02 12.52 5.93
N GLY A 226 -10.87 11.99 5.51
CA GLY A 226 -9.56 12.60 5.74
C GLY A 226 -8.84 12.17 7.03
N PHE A 227 -9.55 11.57 8.00
CA PHE A 227 -8.95 11.21 9.29
C PHE A 227 -7.90 10.10 9.16
N GLY A 228 -8.19 9.07 8.36
CA GLY A 228 -7.25 7.96 8.10
C GLY A 228 -5.92 8.45 7.51
N ASN A 229 -5.92 9.47 6.65
CA ASN A 229 -4.70 10.03 6.07
C ASN A 229 -3.82 10.74 7.09
N VAL A 230 -4.41 11.59 7.94
CA VAL A 230 -3.67 12.32 8.99
C VAL A 230 -3.08 11.32 9.99
N TRP A 231 -3.87 10.31 10.39
CA TRP A 231 -3.38 9.26 11.26
C TRP A 231 -2.23 8.45 10.63
N ARG A 232 -2.37 7.99 9.37
CA ARG A 232 -1.30 7.24 8.69
C ARG A 232 0.00 8.03 8.61
N ARG A 233 -0.05 9.35 8.40
CA ARG A 233 1.16 10.19 8.39
C ARG A 233 1.85 10.21 9.74
N TRP A 234 1.08 10.39 10.82
CA TRP A 234 1.61 10.37 12.18
C TRP A 234 2.16 9.00 12.57
N GLU A 235 1.42 7.92 12.31
CA GLU A 235 1.84 6.54 12.59
C GLU A 235 3.16 6.18 11.88
N ARG A 236 3.27 6.52 10.59
CA ARG A 236 4.52 6.32 9.84
C ARG A 236 5.69 7.09 10.44
N SER A 237 5.47 8.33 10.89
CA SER A 237 6.55 9.11 11.51
C SER A 237 7.04 8.54 12.84
N ILE A 238 6.17 7.84 13.59
CA ILE A 238 6.58 7.11 14.79
C ILE A 238 7.46 5.94 14.42
N ALA A 239 7.03 5.15 13.43
CA ALA A 239 7.80 4.01 12.94
C ALA A 239 9.16 4.44 12.38
N ASP A 240 9.19 5.53 11.58
CA ASP A 240 10.41 6.12 11.03
C ASP A 240 11.36 6.58 12.14
N TYR A 241 10.84 7.27 13.17
CA TYR A 241 11.64 7.73 14.32
C TYR A 241 12.21 6.54 15.13
N ALA A 242 11.41 5.50 15.35
CA ALA A 242 11.85 4.30 16.06
C ALA A 242 12.96 3.57 15.28
N HIS A 243 12.78 3.40 13.97
CA HIS A 243 13.77 2.79 13.10
C HIS A 243 15.07 3.59 13.03
N GLU A 244 15.00 4.93 12.93
CA GLU A 244 16.19 5.80 12.94
C GLU A 244 16.96 5.70 14.26
N LYS A 245 16.23 5.64 15.38
CA LYS A 245 16.83 5.46 16.71
C LYS A 245 17.57 4.13 16.82
N GLU A 246 16.98 3.04 16.34
CA GLU A 246 17.62 1.72 16.29
C GLU A 246 18.83 1.69 15.37
N ALA A 247 18.76 2.35 14.21
CA ALA A 247 19.87 2.47 13.27
C ALA A 247 21.05 3.25 13.87
N CYS A 248 20.78 4.40 14.50
CA CYS A 248 21.78 5.20 15.19
C CYS A 248 22.43 4.41 16.34
N TRP A 249 21.62 3.71 17.14
CA TRP A 249 22.12 2.86 18.22
C TRP A 249 23.06 1.77 17.70
N THR A 250 22.65 1.05 16.65
CA THR A 250 23.43 -0.04 16.05
C THR A 250 24.73 0.48 15.44
N SER A 251 24.70 1.65 14.80
CA SER A 251 25.88 2.32 14.22
C SER A 251 26.91 2.73 15.28
N CYS A 252 26.46 3.20 16.45
CA CYS A 252 27.34 3.52 17.57
C CYS A 252 27.86 2.26 18.28
N ALA A 253 27.03 1.21 18.38
CA ALA A 253 27.40 -0.03 19.07
C ALA A 253 28.38 -0.92 18.29
N THR A 254 28.48 -0.76 16.96
CA THR A 254 29.34 -1.62 16.11
C THR A 254 30.73 -0.99 15.92
N PRO A 255 31.81 -1.62 16.45
CA PRO A 255 33.18 -1.15 16.23
C PRO A 255 33.54 -1.24 14.75
N ARG A 256 34.21 -0.21 14.21
CA ARG A 256 34.76 -0.29 12.84
C ARG A 256 35.95 -1.25 12.86
N THR A 257 35.77 -2.48 12.39
CA THR A 257 36.90 -3.35 12.03
C THR A 257 37.44 -2.92 10.66
N THR A 258 38.05 -1.74 10.60
CA THR A 258 38.80 -1.30 9.41
C THR A 258 40.16 -0.82 9.84
N CYS A 259 41.05 -1.75 10.20
CA CYS A 259 42.47 -1.55 9.91
C CYS A 259 42.64 -1.74 8.39
N SER A 260 42.48 -0.67 7.62
CA SER A 260 42.94 -0.68 6.23
C SER A 260 44.47 -0.68 6.23
N THR A 261 45.08 -1.85 6.04
CA THR A 261 46.50 -1.94 5.67
C THR A 261 46.67 -1.16 4.36
N PRO A 262 47.62 -0.21 4.24
CA PRO A 262 47.81 0.53 3.00
C PRO A 262 48.35 -0.43 1.94
N SER A 263 47.47 -0.95 1.07
CA SER A 263 47.90 -1.80 -0.04
C SER A 263 48.65 -0.92 -1.05
N ARG A 264 49.98 -1.07 -1.06
CA ARG A 264 50.90 -0.42 -2.00
C ARG A 264 50.70 -1.06 -3.39
N ARG A 265 49.61 -0.71 -4.10
CA ARG A 265 49.42 -1.12 -5.49
C ARG A 265 50.31 -0.28 -6.39
N ARG A 266 51.45 -0.85 -6.81
CA ARG A 266 52.24 -0.37 -7.96
C ARG A 266 51.31 -0.24 -9.17
N GLY A 267 51.21 0.97 -9.70
CA GLY A 267 50.51 1.23 -10.95
C GLY A 267 51.15 0.48 -12.10
N ARG A 268 50.35 -0.28 -12.83
CA ARG A 268 50.66 -0.73 -14.19
C ARG A 268 49.61 -0.13 -15.11
N ILE A 269 50.05 0.79 -15.95
CA ILE A 269 49.27 1.48 -16.97
C ILE A 269 49.07 0.51 -18.16
N SER A 270 47.84 0.39 -18.69
CA SER A 270 47.58 0.27 -20.14
C SER A 270 46.07 0.39 -20.45
N PRO A 271 45.65 0.89 -21.64
CA PRO A 271 44.42 1.67 -21.82
C PRO A 271 43.33 1.00 -22.69
N ARG A 272 42.24 1.76 -22.92
CA ARG A 272 41.07 1.61 -23.85
C ARG A 272 39.77 1.20 -23.15
N GLY A 273 38.62 1.82 -23.37
CA GLY A 273 38.25 2.92 -24.26
C GLY A 273 36.77 3.30 -24.04
N SER A 274 36.39 4.47 -24.58
CA SER A 274 35.06 4.92 -25.09
C SER A 274 33.79 4.21 -24.59
N GLY A 275 32.72 4.86 -24.14
CA GLY A 275 32.29 6.26 -24.19
C GLY A 275 30.80 6.32 -23.77
N THR A 276 30.39 7.48 -23.23
CA THR A 276 29.07 8.16 -23.42
C THR A 276 27.77 7.34 -23.31
N THR A 277 26.67 7.71 -22.62
CA THR A 277 26.19 8.87 -21.86
C THR A 277 24.73 8.51 -21.50
N SER A 278 24.27 8.71 -20.26
CA SER A 278 22.88 9.09 -19.97
C SER A 278 22.73 9.49 -18.50
N ARG A 279 22.40 10.76 -18.26
CA ARG A 279 22.23 11.39 -16.94
C ARG A 279 20.75 11.36 -16.51
N ARG A 280 20.46 10.85 -15.31
CA ARG A 280 19.39 11.32 -14.41
C ARG A 280 19.89 11.26 -12.97
N PRO A 281 19.60 12.25 -12.10
CA PRO A 281 20.18 12.32 -10.76
C PRO A 281 19.37 11.43 -9.81
N ILE A 282 19.92 10.28 -9.45
CA ILE A 282 19.50 9.55 -8.25
C ILE A 282 20.40 10.08 -7.14
N ILE A 283 19.83 10.84 -6.20
CA ILE A 283 20.47 11.12 -4.91
C ILE A 283 20.42 9.79 -4.14
N GLY A 284 21.35 8.91 -4.50
CA GLY A 284 21.61 7.65 -3.83
C GLY A 284 22.72 7.91 -2.83
N ILE A 285 22.36 7.87 -1.55
CA ILE A 285 23.32 7.74 -0.46
C ILE A 285 24.14 6.49 -0.77
N ILE A 286 25.41 6.67 -1.10
CA ILE A 286 26.36 5.57 -1.25
C ILE A 286 26.65 5.05 0.16
N CYS A 287 25.75 4.21 0.68
CA CYS A 287 26.13 3.24 1.68
C CYS A 287 27.02 2.23 0.97
N GLY A 288 28.33 2.30 1.24
CA GLY A 288 29.30 1.32 0.78
C GLY A 288 28.78 -0.08 1.08
N SER A 289 28.70 -0.89 0.02
CA SER A 289 28.33 -2.30 0.04
C SER A 289 29.00 -3.06 1.19
N PRO A 290 28.29 -3.95 1.91
CA PRO A 290 28.92 -4.79 2.92
C PRO A 290 29.81 -5.81 2.20
N CYS A 291 31.12 -5.73 2.42
CA CYS A 291 32.05 -6.77 2.02
C CYS A 291 31.60 -8.10 2.64
N ARG A 292 31.24 -9.07 1.79
CA ARG A 292 31.06 -10.48 2.19
C ARG A 292 32.40 -10.99 2.72
N CYS A 293 32.58 -11.02 4.03
CA CYS A 293 33.57 -11.88 4.67
C CYS A 293 32.96 -13.27 4.83
N SER A 294 33.43 -14.24 4.05
CA SER A 294 33.11 -15.65 4.21
C SER A 294 33.74 -16.16 5.52
N TRP A 295 32.92 -16.30 6.56
CA TRP A 295 33.31 -17.05 7.75
C TRP A 295 33.18 -18.55 7.46
N SER A 296 34.30 -19.23 7.19
CA SER A 296 34.37 -20.68 7.28
C SER A 296 34.16 -21.09 8.75
N ARG A 297 33.01 -21.71 9.04
CA ARG A 297 32.72 -22.29 10.37
C ARG A 297 33.81 -23.31 10.74
N PRO A 298 34.35 -23.32 11.97
CA PRO A 298 35.14 -24.44 12.44
C PRO A 298 34.24 -25.67 12.58
N SER A 299 34.70 -26.81 12.05
CA SER A 299 34.06 -28.11 12.18
C SER A 299 33.87 -28.48 13.66
N ARG A 300 32.63 -28.72 14.07
CA ARG A 300 32.33 -29.37 15.35
C ARG A 300 32.94 -30.77 15.33
N ARG A 301 33.90 -31.05 16.23
CA ARG A 301 34.29 -32.43 16.55
C ARG A 301 33.16 -33.09 17.34
N PRO A 302 32.86 -34.38 17.11
CA PRO A 302 32.01 -35.14 18.01
C PRO A 302 32.79 -35.47 19.28
N ILE A 303 32.13 -35.35 20.44
CA ILE A 303 32.65 -35.81 21.75
C ILE A 303 31.94 -37.16 22.03
N PRO A 304 32.66 -38.16 22.59
CA PRO A 304 32.17 -39.53 22.82
C PRO A 304 30.94 -39.62 23.72
#